data_AF-A0A177EFK7-F1
#
_entry.id   AF-A0A177EFK7-F1
#
_cell.length_a   1.000
_cell.length_b   1.000
_cell.length_c   1.000
_cell.angle_alpha   90.00
_cell.angle_beta   90.00
_cell.angle_gamma   90.00
#
_symmetry.space_group_name_H-M   'P 1'
#
loop_
_entity.id
_entity.type
_entity.pdbx_description
1 polymer ?
#
loop_
_entity_poly.entity_id
_entity_poly.type
_entity_poly.pdbx_seq_one_letter_code
_entity_poly.pdbx_strand_id
1 'polypeptide(L)'
;MMKSKTVRSFGKVFETRLGKVLGKALRCHVLCLIVLCVIVGCAEETVPAPLLRHIVSPYTVQTIAFFERSGSDDWPNMLVSVEIDGQRCILKKQTQAIRISLEKYTLETVPEQLAQGIEFDILIMVPNDRDKIAQFDPAVLEKILCVFGTICADILDFSNLDLDGSRIKNMIQRMGRSVGRLGRTETPELAPATPITKCILTIKTLLIQKNTLPTIIWLQKRLDLTQCRINLTIRGELQLKSLELVDRFGAASIETLWVLGINTLGSLECKLLREGPLPEELAILEKTSICPIISEEIAHNIITKEWRALVVSMVMWKKLMNPSNQPKLFTAGELVIYIPHYGMFTMPPAPSLPVMGDNIATAKSLTIHCYDRNGLVYSPIITPIIDWISRHFRGLEDLVVGGPYIENNFAEFFQKNQVEITTNPGLTSIGVGDVECLYSPPRTEVLCLSLEAWKLYKSGKLADELARTQTDLSVLSPEHQTMIMSQEEMAADDDDPCCVCLSTITDLKSDNPNTELCILDSPKHPICIACLDDLICSGRRAGLIKCPSCRKEHMLPFVKNKVRQNSQGVFVITIPAPLHVLSFPRPTPDATPTAI
;
A
#
# COMPACT_ATOMS: atom_id res chain seq x y z
N MET A 1 27.63 24.59 34.29
CA MET A 1 27.73 23.14 34.56
C MET A 1 26.69 22.76 35.61
N MET A 2 25.51 22.29 35.19
CA MET A 2 24.38 21.95 36.05
C MET A 2 24.32 20.43 36.24
N LYS A 3 24.24 19.97 37.50
CA LYS A 3 24.04 18.56 37.87
C LYS A 3 22.54 18.24 37.86
N SER A 4 22.12 17.22 37.12
CA SER A 4 20.76 16.68 37.18
C SER A 4 20.66 15.62 38.30
N LYS A 5 19.58 15.70 39.09
CA LYS A 5 19.18 14.70 40.10
C LYS A 5 18.19 13.73 39.46
N THR A 6 18.43 12.44 39.62
CA THR A 6 17.49 11.37 39.26
C THR A 6 16.53 11.11 40.44
N VAL A 7 15.22 11.25 40.20
CA VAL A 7 14.17 10.90 41.17
C VAL A 7 13.87 9.41 41.04
N ARG A 8 14.05 8.66 42.13
CA ARG A 8 13.58 7.28 42.30
C ARG A 8 12.25 7.30 43.02
N SER A 9 11.18 6.83 42.37
CA SER A 9 10.00 6.35 43.06
C SER A 9 9.34 5.22 42.28
N PHE A 10 9.50 3.99 42.77
CA PHE A 10 8.48 2.94 42.64
C PHE A 10 8.61 2.06 43.87
N GLY A 11 7.68 2.24 44.81
CA GLY A 11 7.59 1.48 46.03
C GLY A 11 6.15 1.03 46.25
N LYS A 12 6.02 -0.27 46.55
CA LYS A 12 4.91 -0.94 47.24
C LYS A 12 3.61 -1.16 46.48
N VAL A 13 3.62 -2.21 45.66
CA VAL A 13 2.48 -3.13 45.53
C VAL A 13 3.07 -4.55 45.55
N PHE A 14 2.41 -5.51 46.20
CA PHE A 14 2.80 -6.92 46.43
C PHE A 14 3.55 -7.26 47.72
N GLU A 15 2.87 -7.09 48.87
CA GLU A 15 3.15 -7.88 50.08
C GLU A 15 1.98 -8.83 50.39
N THR A 16 1.92 -9.97 49.69
CA THR A 16 1.20 -11.16 50.17
C THR A 16 2.18 -12.33 50.24
N ARG A 17 2.04 -13.20 51.25
CA ARG A 17 3.02 -14.28 51.56
C ARG A 17 3.23 -15.28 50.40
N LEU A 18 2.30 -15.38 49.44
CA LEU A 18 2.48 -16.17 48.21
C LEU A 18 3.42 -15.48 47.19
N GLY A 19 3.47 -14.14 47.17
CA GLY A 19 4.28 -13.34 46.25
C GLY A 19 5.79 -13.41 46.52
N LYS A 20 6.22 -13.80 47.72
CA LYS A 20 7.65 -13.99 48.03
C LYS A 20 8.26 -15.23 47.40
N VAL A 21 7.46 -16.26 47.11
CA VAL A 21 7.93 -17.50 46.46
C VAL A 21 7.80 -17.39 44.95
N LEU A 22 6.64 -16.93 44.46
CA LEU A 22 6.43 -16.68 43.03
C LEU A 22 7.32 -15.57 42.48
N GLY A 23 7.56 -14.50 43.25
CA GLY A 23 8.48 -13.42 42.84
C GLY A 23 9.95 -13.85 42.72
N LYS A 24 10.38 -14.88 43.47
CA LYS A 24 11.72 -15.47 43.35
C LYS A 24 11.82 -16.37 42.12
N ALA A 25 10.81 -17.21 41.88
CA ALA A 25 10.76 -18.04 40.68
C ALA A 25 10.71 -17.18 39.41
N LEU A 26 9.85 -16.17 39.38
CA LEU A 26 9.71 -15.26 38.25
C LEU A 26 10.98 -14.41 38.03
N ARG A 27 11.62 -13.91 39.10
CA ARG A 27 12.93 -13.24 38.97
C ARG A 27 14.00 -14.15 38.40
N CYS A 28 14.04 -15.43 38.78
CA CYS A 28 14.99 -16.39 38.22
C CYS A 28 14.72 -16.64 36.74
N HIS A 29 13.45 -16.77 36.32
CA HIS A 29 13.10 -16.99 34.91
C HIS A 29 13.37 -15.75 34.06
N VAL A 30 13.07 -14.55 34.57
CA VAL A 30 13.38 -13.28 33.90
C VAL A 30 14.89 -13.05 33.83
N LEU A 31 15.65 -13.35 34.88
CA LEU A 31 17.12 -13.31 34.84
C LEU A 31 17.69 -14.37 33.88
N CYS A 32 17.14 -15.58 33.85
CA CYS A 32 17.53 -16.61 32.89
C CYS A 32 17.19 -16.19 31.45
N LEU A 33 16.06 -15.51 31.21
CA LEU A 33 15.70 -14.95 29.90
C LEU A 33 16.63 -13.80 29.51
N ILE A 34 16.97 -12.89 30.43
CA ILE A 34 17.94 -11.82 30.14
C ILE A 34 19.32 -12.42 29.87
N VAL A 35 19.76 -13.40 30.66
CA VAL A 35 21.03 -14.09 30.45
C VAL A 35 20.99 -14.93 29.17
N LEU A 36 19.88 -15.56 28.80
CA LEU A 36 19.70 -16.24 27.52
C LEU A 36 19.66 -15.25 26.36
N CYS A 37 19.03 -14.08 26.48
CA CYS A 37 19.05 -13.04 25.45
C CYS A 37 20.44 -12.41 25.32
N VAL A 38 21.20 -12.28 26.41
CA VAL A 38 22.60 -11.84 26.38
C VAL A 38 23.50 -12.94 25.84
N ILE A 39 23.29 -14.21 26.20
CA ILE A 39 24.06 -15.33 25.65
C ILE A 39 23.69 -15.57 24.18
N VAL A 40 22.44 -15.41 23.76
CA VAL A 40 22.01 -15.53 22.35
C VAL A 40 22.46 -14.30 21.55
N GLY A 41 22.41 -13.10 22.13
CA GLY A 41 22.96 -11.88 21.51
C GLY A 41 24.48 -11.76 21.56
N CYS A 42 25.16 -12.55 22.40
CA CYS A 42 26.63 -12.69 22.42
C CYS A 42 27.11 -14.00 21.77
N ALA A 43 26.21 -14.94 21.47
CA ALA A 43 26.43 -16.12 20.65
C ALA A 43 25.96 -15.92 19.21
N GLU A 44 25.48 -14.71 18.88
CA GLU A 44 25.53 -14.19 17.52
C GLU A 44 27.02 -14.04 17.13
N GLU A 45 27.50 -15.14 16.52
CA GLU A 45 28.66 -15.23 15.63
C GLU A 45 30.06 -15.34 16.23
N THR A 46 30.26 -16.40 17.01
CA THR A 46 31.44 -17.27 16.80
C THR A 46 31.04 -18.58 16.10
N VAL A 47 30.03 -18.52 15.23
CA VAL A 47 30.02 -19.40 14.06
C VAL A 47 31.35 -19.13 13.38
N PRO A 48 32.25 -20.11 13.16
CA PRO A 48 33.51 -19.88 12.47
C PRO A 48 33.17 -19.13 11.20
N ALA A 49 33.61 -17.85 11.12
CA ALA A 49 33.13 -16.84 10.17
C ALA A 49 32.74 -17.54 8.88
N PRO A 50 31.44 -17.75 8.60
CA PRO A 50 30.99 -18.75 7.64
C PRO A 50 31.64 -18.38 6.32
N LEU A 51 32.69 -19.14 5.97
CA LEU A 51 33.71 -18.84 4.95
C LEU A 51 33.24 -17.69 4.08
N LEU A 52 33.58 -16.45 4.45
CA LEU A 52 33.16 -15.26 3.70
C LEU A 52 33.52 -15.54 2.25
N ARG A 53 32.50 -15.90 1.47
CA ARG A 53 32.72 -16.39 0.11
C ARG A 53 33.25 -15.19 -0.62
N HIS A 54 34.52 -15.23 -0.96
CA HIS A 54 35.19 -14.15 -1.65
C HIS A 54 35.65 -14.67 -3.01
N ILE A 55 35.78 -13.75 -3.94
CA ILE A 55 36.21 -14.00 -5.29
C ILE A 55 37.68 -13.61 -5.35
N VAL A 56 38.54 -14.61 -5.51
CA VAL A 56 39.95 -14.42 -5.87
C VAL A 56 40.02 -14.37 -7.39
N SER A 57 40.36 -13.21 -7.94
CA SER A 57 40.44 -12.98 -9.39
C SER A 57 41.62 -12.09 -9.72
N PRO A 58 42.36 -12.35 -10.81
CA PRO A 58 43.38 -11.42 -11.30
C PRO A 58 42.78 -10.09 -11.77
N TYR A 59 41.46 -10.04 -12.02
CA TYR A 59 40.73 -8.85 -12.48
C TYR A 59 40.07 -8.06 -11.34
N THR A 60 40.36 -8.38 -10.07
CA THR A 60 39.70 -7.73 -8.92
C THR A 60 39.82 -6.21 -8.96
N VAL A 61 41.03 -5.67 -9.15
CA VAL A 61 41.26 -4.21 -9.16
C VAL A 61 40.51 -3.53 -10.31
N GLN A 62 40.56 -4.12 -11.51
CA GLN A 62 39.85 -3.62 -12.68
C GLN A 62 38.33 -3.66 -12.51
N THR A 63 37.82 -4.72 -11.88
CA THR A 63 36.38 -4.89 -11.60
C THR A 63 35.90 -3.85 -10.61
N ILE A 64 36.63 -3.64 -9.52
CA ILE A 64 36.32 -2.59 -8.54
C ILE A 64 36.30 -1.22 -9.22
N ALA A 65 37.34 -0.90 -10.01
CA ALA A 65 37.42 0.37 -10.73
C ALA A 65 36.29 0.55 -11.77
N PHE A 66 35.84 -0.54 -12.41
CA PHE A 66 34.67 -0.51 -13.30
C PHE A 66 33.43 -0.04 -12.52
N PHE A 67 33.07 -0.69 -11.41
CA PHE A 67 31.89 -0.29 -10.64
C PHE A 67 32.04 1.09 -9.99
N GLU A 68 33.19 1.41 -9.39
CA GLU A 68 33.44 2.72 -8.78
C GLU A 68 33.24 3.88 -9.76
N ARG A 69 33.52 3.67 -11.06
CA ARG A 69 33.28 4.68 -12.09
C ARG A 69 31.82 5.08 -12.19
N SER A 70 30.87 4.18 -11.90
CA SER A 70 29.44 4.52 -11.84
C SER A 70 29.02 5.28 -10.58
N GLY A 71 29.89 5.39 -9.57
CA GLY A 71 29.59 6.10 -8.32
C GLY A 71 29.31 7.59 -8.51
N SER A 72 28.46 8.12 -7.65
CA SER A 72 28.21 9.56 -7.48
C SER A 72 28.14 9.90 -5.99
N ASP A 73 28.18 11.18 -5.64
CA ASP A 73 28.10 11.62 -4.24
C ASP A 73 26.82 11.15 -3.55
N ASP A 74 25.70 11.10 -4.29
CA ASP A 74 24.39 10.67 -3.77
C ASP A 74 24.24 9.13 -3.74
N TRP A 75 25.01 8.42 -4.57
CA TRP A 75 24.91 6.97 -4.76
C TRP A 75 26.31 6.37 -4.87
N PRO A 76 26.96 6.06 -3.73
CA PRO A 76 28.25 5.39 -3.75
C PRO A 76 28.07 4.01 -4.39
N ASN A 77 28.86 3.72 -5.41
CA ASN A 77 28.76 2.47 -6.16
C ASN A 77 30.01 1.61 -5.95
N MET A 78 30.16 1.11 -4.72
CA MET A 78 31.36 0.41 -4.29
C MET A 78 31.05 -1.07 -4.03
N LEU A 79 31.81 -1.96 -4.67
CA LEU A 79 31.78 -3.37 -4.30
C LEU A 79 32.40 -3.56 -2.92
N VAL A 80 31.74 -4.36 -2.08
CA VAL A 80 32.31 -4.77 -0.80
C VAL A 80 33.48 -5.71 -1.05
N SER A 81 34.62 -5.36 -0.47
CA SER A 81 35.86 -6.13 -0.57
C SER A 81 36.43 -6.45 0.80
N VAL A 82 37.16 -7.55 0.91
CA VAL A 82 37.90 -7.95 2.11
C VAL A 82 39.37 -8.13 1.76
N GLU A 83 40.25 -7.99 2.74
CA GLU A 83 41.67 -8.27 2.59
C GLU A 83 41.96 -9.64 3.20
N ILE A 84 42.52 -10.55 2.40
CA ILE A 84 42.86 -11.91 2.78
C ILE A 84 44.31 -12.12 2.34
N ASP A 85 45.18 -12.46 3.29
CA ASP A 85 46.62 -12.67 3.05
C ASP A 85 47.30 -11.50 2.31
N GLY A 86 46.89 -10.26 2.60
CA GLY A 86 47.39 -9.04 1.95
C GLY A 86 46.85 -8.80 0.54
N GLN A 87 45.93 -9.64 0.05
CA GLN A 87 45.27 -9.48 -1.23
C GLN A 87 43.84 -8.97 -1.04
N ARG A 88 43.48 -7.91 -1.77
CA ARG A 88 42.10 -7.42 -1.84
C ARG A 88 41.26 -8.38 -2.68
N CYS A 89 40.20 -8.93 -2.11
CA CYS A 89 39.25 -9.81 -2.75
C CYS A 89 37.84 -9.21 -2.72
N ILE A 90 37.03 -9.49 -3.74
CA ILE A 90 35.63 -9.04 -3.79
C ILE A 90 34.78 -10.02 -2.98
N LEU A 91 33.91 -9.54 -2.09
CA LEU A 91 32.92 -10.43 -1.48
C LEU A 91 31.97 -10.95 -2.55
N LYS A 92 31.67 -12.24 -2.53
CA LYS A 92 30.83 -12.85 -3.55
C LYS A 92 29.45 -12.22 -3.60
N LYS A 93 28.82 -12.02 -2.44
CA LYS A 93 27.50 -11.42 -2.30
C LYS A 93 27.58 -9.92 -2.04
N GLN A 94 26.85 -9.14 -2.82
CA GLN A 94 26.77 -7.68 -2.75
C GLN A 94 25.34 -7.29 -2.34
N THR A 95 25.17 -6.85 -1.09
CA THR A 95 23.84 -6.58 -0.51
C THR A 95 23.31 -5.17 -0.82
N GLN A 96 24.19 -4.26 -1.20
CA GLN A 96 23.81 -2.92 -1.63
C GLN A 96 23.38 -2.93 -3.09
N ALA A 97 22.49 -2.01 -3.46
CA ALA A 97 22.11 -1.82 -4.86
C ALA A 97 23.30 -1.27 -5.65
N ILE A 98 23.72 -2.00 -6.68
CA ILE A 98 24.82 -1.61 -7.57
C ILE A 98 24.24 -1.05 -8.86
N ARG A 99 24.74 0.11 -9.28
CA ARG A 99 24.30 0.85 -10.46
C ARG A 99 25.38 0.86 -11.53
N ILE A 100 25.00 0.69 -12.79
CA ILE A 100 25.87 0.87 -13.95
C ILE A 100 25.30 2.02 -14.78
N SER A 101 25.97 3.17 -14.73
CA SER A 101 25.58 4.39 -15.43
C SER A 101 26.29 4.47 -16.77
N LEU A 102 25.56 4.07 -17.82
CA LEU A 102 26.11 3.78 -19.14
C LEU A 102 26.82 4.99 -19.79
N GLU A 103 26.41 6.22 -19.49
CA GLU A 103 27.07 7.43 -19.99
C GLU A 103 28.52 7.60 -19.50
N LYS A 104 28.89 6.93 -18.40
CA LYS A 104 30.25 6.99 -17.85
C LYS A 104 31.17 5.99 -18.54
N TYR A 105 30.68 5.26 -19.53
CA TYR A 105 31.43 4.25 -20.26
C TYR A 105 31.42 4.51 -21.77
N THR A 106 32.48 4.03 -22.37
CA THR A 106 32.79 3.97 -23.80
C THR A 106 33.28 2.56 -24.10
N LEU A 107 33.41 2.20 -25.37
CA LEU A 107 33.89 0.87 -25.75
C LEU A 107 35.29 0.58 -25.22
N GLU A 108 36.14 1.60 -25.08
CA GLU A 108 37.53 1.48 -24.59
C GLU A 108 37.59 1.37 -23.06
N THR A 109 36.61 1.95 -22.36
CA THR A 109 36.62 2.05 -20.90
C THR A 109 35.93 0.86 -20.21
N VAL A 110 35.11 0.10 -20.95
CA VAL A 110 34.61 -1.20 -20.51
C VAL A 110 35.73 -2.24 -20.66
N PRO A 111 36.12 -2.93 -19.57
CA PRO A 111 37.22 -3.88 -19.60
C PRO A 111 36.90 -5.11 -20.45
N GLU A 112 37.92 -5.85 -20.89
CA GLU A 112 37.71 -7.11 -21.63
C GLU A 112 37.24 -8.25 -20.73
N GLN A 113 37.55 -8.20 -19.42
CA GLN A 113 37.16 -9.20 -18.43
C GLN A 113 36.79 -8.53 -17.10
N LEU A 114 35.81 -9.10 -16.41
CA LEU A 114 35.46 -8.79 -15.03
C LEU A 114 35.64 -10.04 -14.16
N ALA A 115 35.84 -9.85 -12.86
CA ALA A 115 35.81 -10.93 -11.90
C ALA A 115 34.43 -11.63 -11.95
N GLN A 116 34.46 -12.94 -12.14
CA GLN A 116 33.26 -13.75 -12.36
C GLN A 116 32.64 -14.22 -11.04
N GLY A 117 31.34 -14.50 -11.07
CA GLY A 117 30.62 -15.09 -9.93
C GLY A 117 30.18 -14.11 -8.84
N ILE A 118 30.17 -12.80 -9.13
CA ILE A 118 29.57 -11.79 -8.25
C ILE A 118 28.05 -11.99 -8.23
N GLU A 119 27.47 -12.01 -7.03
CA GLU A 119 26.04 -12.14 -6.77
C GLU A 119 25.51 -10.82 -6.21
N PHE A 120 24.58 -10.19 -6.91
CA PHE A 120 23.98 -8.91 -6.50
C PHE A 120 22.61 -9.12 -5.85
N ASP A 121 22.30 -8.38 -4.78
CA ASP A 121 20.91 -8.28 -4.35
C ASP A 121 20.11 -7.46 -5.38
N ILE A 122 20.69 -6.33 -5.84
CA ILE A 122 20.07 -5.48 -6.88
C ILE A 122 21.16 -4.96 -7.83
N LEU A 123 21.00 -5.21 -9.13
CA LEU A 123 21.82 -4.62 -10.20
C LEU A 123 20.94 -3.75 -11.11
N ILE A 124 21.31 -2.47 -11.24
CA ILE A 124 20.54 -1.48 -12.00
C ILE A 124 21.40 -0.97 -13.17
N MET A 125 20.91 -1.06 -14.39
CA MET A 125 21.54 -0.50 -15.59
C MET A 125 20.70 0.65 -16.13
N VAL A 126 21.30 1.83 -16.21
CA VAL A 126 20.65 3.10 -16.58
C VAL A 126 21.55 3.94 -17.48
N PRO A 127 20.98 4.84 -18.32
CA PRO A 127 21.81 5.72 -19.14
C PRO A 127 22.62 6.74 -18.32
N ASN A 128 22.03 7.35 -17.28
CA ASN A 128 22.61 8.42 -16.46
C ASN A 128 22.16 8.29 -15.00
N ASP A 129 22.92 8.87 -14.07
CA ASP A 129 22.59 9.01 -12.65
C ASP A 129 21.32 9.86 -12.39
N ARG A 130 21.02 10.83 -13.26
CA ARG A 130 19.90 11.78 -13.16
C ARG A 130 18.76 11.44 -14.13
N ASP A 131 17.54 11.88 -13.82
CA ASP A 131 16.33 11.75 -14.65
C ASP A 131 16.40 12.41 -16.05
N LYS A 132 17.58 12.84 -16.50
CA LYS A 132 17.79 13.36 -17.84
C LYS A 132 17.97 12.20 -18.81
N ILE A 133 17.30 12.29 -19.95
CA ILE A 133 17.47 11.34 -21.06
C ILE A 133 18.88 11.57 -21.63
N ALA A 134 19.86 10.78 -21.17
CA ALA A 134 21.19 10.77 -21.73
C ALA A 134 21.25 9.75 -22.88
N GLN A 135 21.91 10.15 -23.97
CA GLN A 135 22.27 9.22 -25.03
C GLN A 135 23.45 8.38 -24.52
N PHE A 136 23.36 7.08 -24.71
CA PHE A 136 24.49 6.16 -24.55
C PHE A 136 24.63 5.36 -25.85
N ASP A 137 25.82 4.82 -26.09
CA ASP A 137 26.05 3.94 -27.22
C ASP A 137 25.55 2.52 -26.89
N PRO A 138 24.57 1.97 -27.64
CA PRO A 138 24.10 0.60 -27.46
C PRO A 138 25.22 -0.46 -27.45
N ALA A 139 26.31 -0.21 -28.19
CA ALA A 139 27.45 -1.11 -28.25
C ALA A 139 28.19 -1.20 -26.90
N VAL A 140 28.16 -0.15 -26.08
CA VAL A 140 28.72 -0.15 -24.72
C VAL A 140 27.93 -1.09 -23.82
N LEU A 141 26.59 -1.03 -23.85
CA LEU A 141 25.75 -1.95 -23.09
C LEU A 141 25.95 -3.39 -23.58
N GLU A 142 26.05 -3.60 -24.88
CA GLU A 142 26.36 -4.92 -25.45
C GLU A 142 27.71 -5.45 -24.96
N LYS A 143 28.77 -4.63 -24.97
CA LYS A 143 30.08 -5.02 -24.44
C LYS A 143 30.00 -5.34 -22.95
N ILE A 144 29.29 -4.54 -22.16
CA ILE A 144 29.09 -4.81 -20.72
C ILE A 144 28.40 -6.16 -20.51
N LEU A 145 27.29 -6.44 -21.21
CA LEU A 145 26.57 -7.71 -21.12
C LEU A 145 27.45 -8.91 -21.54
N CYS A 146 28.28 -8.75 -22.57
CA CYS A 146 29.22 -9.77 -23.01
C CYS A 146 30.32 -10.04 -21.96
N VAL A 147 30.88 -8.98 -21.36
CA VAL A 147 31.97 -9.07 -20.37
C VAL A 147 31.48 -9.67 -19.06
N PHE A 148 30.23 -9.42 -18.67
CA PHE A 148 29.61 -10.16 -17.58
C PHE A 148 29.55 -11.66 -17.88
N GLY A 149 29.15 -12.04 -19.09
CA GLY A 149 28.92 -13.43 -19.48
C GLY A 149 27.71 -14.04 -18.76
N THR A 150 27.79 -14.16 -17.44
CA THR A 150 26.68 -14.53 -16.55
C THR A 150 26.44 -13.44 -15.50
N ILE A 151 25.20 -12.99 -15.37
CA ILE A 151 24.77 -12.08 -14.29
C ILE A 151 23.96 -12.88 -13.27
N CYS A 152 24.44 -12.91 -12.03
CA CYS A 152 23.72 -13.46 -10.88
C CYS A 152 23.18 -12.31 -10.03
N ALA A 153 21.85 -12.15 -9.96
CA ALA A 153 21.24 -11.08 -9.16
C ALA A 153 19.85 -11.46 -8.64
N ASP A 154 19.45 -11.01 -7.44
CA ASP A 154 18.06 -11.17 -7.02
C ASP A 154 17.12 -10.28 -7.87
N ILE A 155 17.53 -9.03 -8.13
CA ILE A 155 16.81 -8.09 -9.01
C ILE A 155 17.76 -7.53 -10.07
N LEU A 156 17.38 -7.63 -11.34
CA LEU A 156 18.02 -6.94 -12.46
C LEU A 156 17.06 -5.89 -13.03
N ASP A 157 17.44 -4.62 -13.00
CA ASP A 157 16.64 -3.49 -13.47
C ASP A 157 17.30 -2.83 -14.69
N PHE A 158 16.59 -2.85 -15.82
CA PHE A 158 16.90 -2.01 -16.97
C PHE A 158 15.95 -0.82 -17.00
N SER A 159 16.50 0.38 -16.79
CA SER A 159 15.70 1.59 -16.61
C SER A 159 16.10 2.70 -17.58
N ASN A 160 15.10 3.30 -18.24
CA ASN A 160 15.23 4.46 -19.13
C ASN A 160 16.18 4.28 -20.34
N LEU A 161 16.37 3.07 -20.84
CA LEU A 161 17.21 2.84 -22.01
C LEU A 161 16.48 3.28 -23.31
N ASP A 162 17.14 4.11 -24.11
CA ASP A 162 16.66 4.63 -25.39
C ASP A 162 17.69 4.35 -26.50
N LEU A 163 17.54 3.22 -27.20
CA LEU A 163 18.48 2.81 -28.25
C LEU A 163 18.21 3.46 -29.62
N ASP A 164 17.01 3.97 -29.86
CA ASP A 164 16.61 4.53 -31.15
C ASP A 164 16.61 6.07 -31.17
N GLY A 165 16.93 6.69 -30.02
CA GLY A 165 16.89 8.14 -29.82
C GLY A 165 15.50 8.74 -30.04
N SER A 166 14.45 7.89 -29.99
CA SER A 166 13.09 8.30 -30.33
C SER A 166 12.50 9.24 -29.29
N ARG A 167 12.91 9.15 -28.02
CA ARG A 167 12.35 9.99 -26.95
C ARG A 167 12.75 11.45 -27.10
N ILE A 168 14.01 11.69 -27.44
CA ILE A 168 14.53 13.05 -27.66
C ILE A 168 13.79 13.69 -28.84
N LYS A 169 13.57 12.93 -29.92
CA LYS A 169 12.78 13.39 -31.07
C LYS A 169 11.34 13.71 -30.68
N ASN A 170 10.71 12.91 -29.83
CA ASN A 170 9.32 13.13 -29.40
C ASN A 170 9.15 14.37 -28.50
N MET A 171 10.13 14.73 -27.68
CA MET A 171 10.07 15.95 -26.86
C MET A 171 10.19 17.21 -27.72
N ILE A 172 11.14 17.20 -28.67
CA ILE A 172 11.34 18.31 -29.63
C ILE A 172 10.15 18.40 -30.61
N GLN A 173 9.62 17.26 -31.07
CA GLN A 173 8.44 17.23 -31.93
C GLN A 173 7.15 17.60 -31.20
N ARG A 174 7.01 17.34 -29.89
CA ARG A 174 5.87 17.85 -29.10
C ARG A 174 5.85 19.37 -28.99
N MET A 175 7.00 20.04 -29.09
CA MET A 175 7.04 21.50 -29.26
C MET A 175 6.89 21.94 -30.73
N GLY A 176 7.24 21.09 -31.70
CA GLY A 176 7.34 21.47 -33.11
C GLY A 176 6.26 20.96 -34.09
N ARG A 177 5.33 20.07 -33.69
CA ARG A 177 4.41 19.44 -34.65
C ARG A 177 2.94 19.81 -34.46
N SER A 178 2.60 20.96 -35.05
CA SER A 178 1.34 21.21 -35.75
C SER A 178 1.42 20.94 -37.27
N VAL A 179 2.56 20.53 -37.83
CA VAL A 179 2.67 20.34 -39.29
C VAL A 179 3.59 19.16 -39.66
N GLY A 180 2.98 18.09 -40.19
CA GLY A 180 3.56 17.36 -41.33
C GLY A 180 4.42 16.12 -41.08
N ARG A 181 3.98 15.04 -41.74
CA ARG A 181 4.71 13.92 -42.36
C ARG A 181 5.15 12.71 -41.52
N LEU A 182 4.47 11.61 -41.85
CA LEU A 182 4.94 10.22 -41.83
C LEU A 182 6.22 10.09 -42.67
N GLY A 183 7.30 9.63 -42.04
CA GLY A 183 8.48 9.08 -42.70
C GLY A 183 8.93 7.88 -41.90
N ARG A 184 8.72 6.68 -42.46
CA ARG A 184 9.10 5.39 -41.88
C ARG A 184 10.63 5.35 -41.83
N THR A 185 11.22 5.55 -40.66
CA THR A 185 12.66 5.42 -40.48
C THR A 185 12.92 3.96 -40.18
N GLU A 186 13.38 3.23 -41.20
CA GLU A 186 13.92 1.89 -41.05
C GLU A 186 15.04 1.96 -40.02
N THR A 187 14.90 1.17 -38.96
CA THR A 187 15.95 0.99 -37.95
C THR A 187 17.19 0.54 -38.69
N PRO A 188 18.37 1.18 -38.52
CA PRO A 188 19.58 0.77 -39.21
C PRO A 188 19.82 -0.71 -38.91
N GLU A 189 19.65 -1.53 -39.93
CA GLU A 189 19.96 -2.95 -39.90
C GLU A 189 21.48 -3.04 -39.82
N LEU A 190 21.98 -3.07 -38.58
CA LEU A 190 23.40 -3.29 -38.29
C LEU A 190 23.81 -4.58 -39.01
N ALA A 191 24.84 -4.48 -39.86
CA ALA A 191 25.27 -5.53 -40.76
C ALA A 191 25.46 -6.89 -40.03
N PRO A 192 25.00 -8.01 -40.61
CA PRO A 192 25.08 -9.32 -39.99
C PRO A 192 26.48 -9.90 -40.21
N ALA A 193 27.28 -10.08 -39.15
CA ALA A 193 28.56 -10.79 -39.28
C ALA A 193 29.06 -11.57 -38.05
N THR A 194 28.45 -11.45 -36.87
CA THR A 194 28.88 -12.24 -35.70
C THR A 194 27.68 -12.76 -34.91
N PRO A 195 27.69 -14.03 -34.47
CA PRO A 195 26.66 -14.56 -33.59
C PRO A 195 26.62 -13.70 -32.32
N ILE A 196 25.44 -13.16 -32.01
CA ILE A 196 25.23 -12.34 -30.81
C ILE A 196 25.43 -13.25 -29.59
N THR A 197 26.46 -12.98 -28.81
CA THR A 197 26.70 -13.68 -27.55
C THR A 197 25.62 -13.25 -26.56
N LYS A 198 24.86 -14.21 -26.03
CA LYS A 198 23.84 -13.93 -25.02
C LYS A 198 24.46 -13.90 -23.63
N CYS A 199 24.05 -12.91 -22.84
CA CYS A 199 24.32 -12.85 -21.41
C CYS A 199 23.37 -13.81 -20.68
N ILE A 200 23.94 -14.79 -20.00
CA ILE A 200 23.19 -15.75 -19.20
C ILE A 200 22.74 -15.05 -17.92
N LEU A 201 21.44 -15.13 -17.62
CA LEU A 201 20.91 -14.57 -16.40
C LEU A 201 20.64 -15.69 -15.39
N THR A 202 20.96 -15.43 -14.13
CA THR A 202 20.55 -16.22 -12.97
C THR A 202 19.90 -15.24 -11.99
N ILE A 203 18.61 -14.97 -12.22
CA ILE A 203 17.87 -13.93 -11.51
C ILE A 203 16.51 -14.38 -10.99
N LYS A 204 16.00 -13.69 -9.96
CA LYS A 204 14.62 -13.87 -9.48
C LYS A 204 13.65 -12.87 -10.11
N THR A 205 14.07 -11.61 -10.26
CA THR A 205 13.20 -10.54 -10.77
C THR A 205 13.88 -9.77 -11.90
N LEU A 206 13.16 -9.62 -13.01
CA LEU A 206 13.55 -8.76 -14.12
C LEU A 206 12.61 -7.54 -14.18
N LEU A 207 13.18 -6.35 -13.94
CA LEU A 207 12.48 -5.08 -14.05
C LEU A 207 12.89 -4.38 -15.35
N ILE A 208 11.92 -4.00 -16.16
CA ILE A 208 12.11 -3.26 -17.40
C ILE A 208 11.27 -2.00 -17.29
N GLN A 209 11.90 -0.89 -16.90
CA GLN A 209 11.20 0.33 -16.59
C GLN A 209 11.52 1.45 -17.58
N LYS A 210 10.47 2.14 -18.03
CA LYS A 210 10.56 3.33 -18.88
C LYS A 210 11.45 3.09 -20.12
N ASN A 211 11.46 1.89 -20.68
CA ASN A 211 12.15 1.58 -21.95
C ASN A 211 11.22 1.77 -23.14
N THR A 212 11.77 1.85 -24.36
CA THR A 212 10.99 1.81 -25.61
C THR A 212 10.81 0.36 -26.08
N LEU A 213 9.78 0.07 -26.87
CA LEU A 213 9.55 -1.29 -27.40
C LEU A 213 10.75 -1.84 -28.19
N PRO A 214 11.41 -1.08 -29.08
CA PRO A 214 12.64 -1.53 -29.75
C PRO A 214 13.74 -1.93 -28.77
N THR A 215 13.89 -1.19 -27.66
CA THR A 215 14.88 -1.48 -26.63
C THR A 215 14.59 -2.79 -25.90
N ILE A 216 13.33 -3.08 -25.59
CA ILE A 216 12.93 -4.36 -25.00
C ILE A 216 13.23 -5.52 -25.94
N ILE A 217 12.91 -5.38 -27.22
CA ILE A 217 13.20 -6.40 -28.25
C ILE A 217 14.73 -6.60 -28.39
N TRP A 218 15.52 -5.53 -28.29
CA TRP A 218 16.97 -5.61 -28.32
C TRP A 218 17.53 -6.39 -27.13
N LEU A 219 16.99 -6.16 -25.91
CA LEU A 219 17.35 -6.91 -24.70
C LEU A 219 17.01 -8.40 -24.85
N GLN A 220 15.82 -8.74 -25.33
CA GLN A 220 15.39 -10.13 -25.53
C GLN A 220 16.32 -10.95 -26.42
N LYS A 221 16.98 -10.31 -27.40
CA LYS A 221 17.95 -10.99 -28.28
C LYS A 221 19.28 -11.29 -27.58
N ARG A 222 19.61 -10.56 -26.51
CA ARG A 222 20.91 -10.57 -25.82
C ARG A 222 20.87 -11.19 -24.43
N LEU A 223 19.70 -11.40 -23.87
CA LEU A 223 19.53 -12.04 -22.58
C LEU A 223 19.11 -13.50 -22.77
N ASP A 224 19.65 -14.38 -21.94
CA ASP A 224 19.24 -15.78 -21.85
C ASP A 224 18.64 -16.05 -20.46
N LEU A 225 17.33 -16.30 -20.44
CA LEU A 225 16.55 -16.61 -19.24
C LEU A 225 16.10 -18.08 -19.22
N THR A 226 16.58 -18.92 -20.12
CA THR A 226 16.08 -20.30 -20.33
C THR A 226 16.15 -21.19 -19.10
N GLN A 227 16.98 -20.84 -18.12
CA GLN A 227 17.12 -21.56 -16.85
C GLN A 227 16.45 -20.87 -15.66
N CYS A 228 15.88 -19.67 -15.86
CA CYS A 228 15.31 -18.86 -14.78
C CYS A 228 13.80 -19.02 -14.65
N ARG A 229 13.34 -19.09 -13.40
CA ARG A 229 11.95 -18.84 -12.99
C ARG A 229 11.89 -17.43 -12.44
N ILE A 230 11.16 -16.53 -13.10
CA ILE A 230 11.27 -15.10 -12.81
C ILE A 230 9.94 -14.43 -12.48
N ASN A 231 10.03 -13.33 -11.75
CA ASN A 231 9.04 -12.27 -11.73
C ASN A 231 9.40 -11.24 -12.81
N LEU A 232 8.52 -11.01 -13.77
CA LEU A 232 8.73 -10.07 -14.86
C LEU A 232 7.86 -8.82 -14.65
N THR A 233 8.50 -7.65 -14.53
CA THR A 233 7.79 -6.36 -14.52
C THR A 233 8.20 -5.52 -15.71
N ILE A 234 7.24 -5.17 -16.55
CA ILE A 234 7.40 -4.21 -17.64
C ILE A 234 6.59 -2.96 -17.27
N ARG A 235 7.29 -1.87 -16.97
CA ARG A 235 6.66 -0.61 -16.58
C ARG A 235 7.00 0.49 -17.58
N GLY A 236 6.02 1.20 -18.12
CA GLY A 236 6.30 2.39 -18.93
C GLY A 236 5.24 2.69 -19.97
N GLU A 237 5.41 3.80 -20.68
CA GLU A 237 4.44 4.35 -21.64
C GLU A 237 4.46 3.64 -23.01
N LEU A 238 4.41 2.31 -23.00
CA LEU A 238 4.49 1.49 -24.20
C LEU A 238 3.16 1.48 -24.97
N GLN A 239 3.25 1.27 -26.28
CA GLN A 239 2.10 0.93 -27.12
C GLN A 239 2.32 -0.48 -27.64
N LEU A 240 1.58 -1.45 -27.09
CA LEU A 240 1.73 -2.86 -27.39
C LEU A 240 0.57 -3.33 -28.24
N LYS A 241 0.86 -4.07 -29.32
CA LYS A 241 -0.18 -4.71 -30.13
C LYS A 241 -0.76 -5.95 -29.44
N SER A 242 0.10 -6.70 -28.76
CA SER A 242 -0.21 -7.94 -28.05
C SER A 242 0.76 -8.15 -26.89
N LEU A 243 0.45 -9.08 -25.99
CA LEU A 243 1.36 -9.54 -24.94
C LEU A 243 2.40 -10.55 -25.44
N GLU A 244 2.40 -10.94 -26.72
CA GLU A 244 3.40 -11.83 -27.34
C GLU A 244 4.85 -11.34 -27.18
N LEU A 245 5.04 -10.05 -26.84
CA LEU A 245 6.34 -9.55 -26.40
C LEU A 245 6.91 -10.40 -25.25
N VAL A 246 6.08 -10.84 -24.31
CA VAL A 246 6.48 -11.61 -23.12
C VAL A 246 7.09 -12.96 -23.52
N ASP A 247 6.54 -13.63 -24.53
CA ASP A 247 6.98 -14.96 -24.96
C ASP A 247 8.44 -14.99 -25.42
N ARG A 248 8.96 -13.85 -25.88
CA ARG A 248 10.30 -13.71 -26.43
C ARG A 248 11.41 -13.67 -25.37
N PHE A 249 11.07 -13.54 -24.09
CA PHE A 249 12.07 -13.65 -23.02
C PHE A 249 12.57 -15.08 -22.87
N GLY A 250 11.78 -16.08 -23.27
CA GLY A 250 12.18 -17.49 -23.21
C GLY A 250 12.58 -17.94 -21.80
N ALA A 251 11.96 -17.37 -20.76
CA ALA A 251 12.18 -17.80 -19.39
C ALA A 251 11.65 -19.23 -19.17
N ALA A 252 12.26 -19.99 -18.26
CA ALA A 252 11.76 -21.33 -17.90
C ALA A 252 10.34 -21.26 -17.33
N SER A 253 10.06 -20.23 -16.53
CA SER A 253 8.72 -19.91 -16.04
C SER A 253 8.64 -18.43 -15.66
N ILE A 254 7.45 -17.84 -15.80
CA ILE A 254 7.14 -16.51 -15.29
C ILE A 254 6.13 -16.69 -14.16
N GLU A 255 6.57 -16.51 -12.92
CA GLU A 255 5.75 -16.72 -11.73
C GLU A 255 4.84 -15.52 -11.44
N THR A 256 5.31 -14.33 -11.80
CA THR A 256 4.58 -13.07 -11.65
C THR A 256 4.77 -12.24 -12.91
N LEU A 257 3.68 -11.73 -13.49
CA LEU A 257 3.71 -10.85 -14.65
C LEU A 257 3.01 -9.52 -14.36
N TRP A 258 3.79 -8.45 -14.28
CA TRP A 258 3.28 -7.09 -14.07
C TRP A 258 3.58 -6.22 -15.29
N VAL A 259 2.53 -5.75 -15.96
CA VAL A 259 2.58 -4.91 -17.16
C VAL A 259 1.91 -3.58 -16.81
N LEU A 260 2.72 -2.59 -16.43
CA LEU A 260 2.27 -1.39 -15.71
C LEU A 260 2.48 -0.09 -16.49
N GLY A 261 1.50 0.80 -16.45
CA GLY A 261 1.59 2.14 -17.02
C GLY A 261 1.63 2.18 -18.55
N ILE A 262 1.18 1.11 -19.21
CA ILE A 262 1.14 0.98 -20.68
C ILE A 262 0.13 1.98 -21.25
N ASN A 263 0.46 2.66 -22.34
CA ASN A 263 -0.46 3.59 -23.00
C ASN A 263 -1.62 2.82 -23.65
N THR A 264 -1.30 1.80 -24.45
CA THR A 264 -2.29 0.96 -25.14
C THR A 264 -1.83 -0.49 -25.21
N LEU A 265 -2.75 -1.42 -25.01
CA LEU A 265 -2.56 -2.85 -25.24
C LEU A 265 -3.66 -3.34 -26.17
N GLY A 266 -3.29 -3.79 -27.37
CA GLY A 266 -4.27 -4.24 -28.36
C GLY A 266 -4.89 -5.60 -28.05
N SER A 267 -4.13 -6.50 -27.42
CA SER A 267 -4.57 -7.87 -27.16
C SER A 267 -3.80 -8.53 -26.01
N LEU A 268 -4.44 -9.46 -25.30
CA LEU A 268 -3.81 -10.34 -24.31
C LEU A 268 -3.16 -11.58 -24.92
N GLU A 269 -3.19 -11.75 -26.25
CA GLU A 269 -2.56 -12.90 -26.91
C GLU A 269 -1.07 -13.01 -26.52
N CYS A 270 -0.72 -14.14 -25.91
CA CYS A 270 0.63 -14.65 -25.69
C CYS A 270 0.56 -16.14 -25.33
N LYS A 271 1.66 -16.87 -25.53
CA LYS A 271 1.74 -18.29 -25.17
C LYS A 271 1.58 -18.51 -23.67
N LEU A 272 2.15 -17.62 -22.84
CA LEU A 272 2.05 -17.73 -21.39
C LEU A 272 0.59 -17.85 -20.90
N LEU A 273 -0.32 -17.03 -21.44
CA LEU A 273 -1.73 -17.01 -21.03
C LEU A 273 -2.59 -18.05 -21.77
N ARG A 274 -2.14 -18.51 -22.94
CA ARG A 274 -2.86 -19.49 -23.76
C ARG A 274 -2.52 -20.94 -23.37
N GLU A 275 -1.25 -21.26 -23.31
CA GLU A 275 -0.72 -22.62 -23.19
C GLU A 275 -0.30 -22.96 -21.74
N GLY A 276 0.08 -21.96 -20.95
CA GLY A 276 0.51 -22.12 -19.55
C GLY A 276 1.96 -22.61 -19.36
N PRO A 277 2.40 -22.82 -18.11
CA PRO A 277 1.66 -22.59 -16.86
C PRO A 277 1.42 -21.09 -16.60
N LEU A 278 0.22 -20.75 -16.12
CA LEU A 278 -0.17 -19.38 -15.82
C LEU A 278 0.59 -18.84 -14.59
N PRO A 279 0.98 -17.55 -14.56
CA PRO A 279 1.62 -16.94 -13.39
C PRO A 279 0.69 -16.98 -12.18
N GLU A 280 1.24 -16.97 -10.97
CA GLU A 280 0.47 -16.84 -9.72
C GLU A 280 -0.11 -15.44 -9.54
N GLU A 281 0.57 -14.44 -10.10
CA GLU A 281 0.13 -13.05 -10.11
C GLU A 281 0.15 -12.45 -11.50
N LEU A 282 -0.94 -11.77 -11.85
CA LEU A 282 -1.05 -11.02 -13.10
C LEU A 282 -1.53 -9.60 -12.79
N ALA A 283 -0.76 -8.60 -13.21
CA ALA A 283 -1.17 -7.21 -13.13
C ALA A 283 -1.06 -6.53 -14.49
N ILE A 284 -2.17 -6.03 -15.01
CA ILE A 284 -2.22 -5.27 -16.26
C ILE A 284 -2.80 -3.91 -15.95
N LEU A 285 -1.95 -2.87 -15.89
CA LEU A 285 -2.34 -1.50 -15.59
C LEU A 285 -2.12 -0.60 -16.82
N GLU A 286 -3.20 -0.36 -17.54
CA GLU A 286 -3.28 0.52 -18.72
C GLU A 286 -3.63 1.96 -18.32
N LYS A 287 -3.07 2.93 -19.04
CA LYS A 287 -3.43 4.35 -18.89
C LYS A 287 -4.70 4.72 -19.64
N THR A 288 -5.06 3.97 -20.67
CA THR A 288 -6.27 4.22 -21.49
C THR A 288 -7.36 3.22 -21.14
N SER A 289 -8.61 3.57 -21.48
CA SER A 289 -9.79 2.75 -21.21
C SER A 289 -10.15 1.75 -22.33
N ILE A 290 -9.23 1.53 -23.27
CA ILE A 290 -9.46 0.61 -24.40
C ILE A 290 -9.24 -0.81 -23.90
N CYS A 291 -10.30 -1.62 -23.88
CA CYS A 291 -10.19 -3.03 -23.54
C CYS A 291 -9.32 -3.75 -24.59
N PRO A 292 -8.29 -4.51 -24.18
CA PRO A 292 -7.58 -5.37 -25.10
C PRO A 292 -8.51 -6.48 -25.62
N ILE A 293 -8.18 -7.00 -26.79
CA ILE A 293 -8.77 -8.24 -27.29
C ILE A 293 -8.36 -9.37 -26.33
N ILE A 294 -9.33 -10.23 -25.98
CA ILE A 294 -9.15 -11.39 -25.11
C ILE A 294 -9.85 -12.51 -25.87
N SER A 295 -9.10 -13.52 -26.30
CA SER A 295 -9.67 -14.74 -26.88
C SER A 295 -10.44 -15.53 -25.83
N GLU A 296 -11.37 -16.38 -26.27
CA GLU A 296 -12.16 -17.22 -25.38
C GLU A 296 -11.29 -18.17 -24.55
N GLU A 297 -10.22 -18.71 -25.16
CA GLU A 297 -9.24 -19.57 -24.50
C GLU A 297 -8.51 -18.84 -23.37
N ILE A 298 -7.97 -17.64 -23.63
CA ILE A 298 -7.30 -16.85 -22.59
C ILE A 298 -8.28 -16.40 -21.50
N ALA A 299 -9.51 -16.00 -21.88
CA ALA A 299 -10.53 -15.65 -20.91
C ALA A 299 -10.88 -16.84 -20.01
N HIS A 300 -11.06 -18.02 -20.59
CA HIS A 300 -11.32 -19.26 -19.85
C HIS A 300 -10.18 -19.57 -18.88
N ASN A 301 -8.93 -19.55 -19.36
CA ASN A 301 -7.74 -19.78 -18.55
C ASN A 301 -7.61 -18.80 -17.37
N ILE A 302 -7.90 -17.52 -17.59
CA ILE A 302 -7.90 -16.51 -16.52
C ILE A 302 -9.01 -16.80 -15.51
N ILE A 303 -10.21 -17.19 -15.96
CA ILE A 303 -11.36 -17.42 -15.07
C ILE A 303 -11.20 -18.68 -14.22
N THR A 304 -10.67 -19.76 -14.80
CA THR A 304 -10.56 -21.06 -14.13
C THR A 304 -9.35 -21.18 -13.20
N LYS A 305 -8.37 -20.26 -13.31
CA LYS A 305 -7.24 -20.20 -12.39
C LYS A 305 -7.63 -19.61 -11.04
N GLU A 306 -7.13 -20.24 -9.97
CA GLU A 306 -7.05 -19.62 -8.64
C GLU A 306 -5.85 -18.68 -8.59
N TRP A 307 -6.11 -17.38 -8.54
CA TRP A 307 -5.06 -16.36 -8.53
C TRP A 307 -4.55 -16.08 -7.12
N ARG A 308 -3.24 -15.89 -6.94
CA ARG A 308 -2.75 -15.23 -5.73
C ARG A 308 -3.14 -13.76 -5.75
N ALA A 309 -2.86 -13.08 -6.86
CA ALA A 309 -3.29 -11.71 -7.11
C ALA A 309 -3.64 -11.47 -8.58
N LEU A 310 -4.73 -10.73 -8.83
CA LEU A 310 -5.11 -10.27 -10.17
C LEU A 310 -5.40 -8.77 -10.15
N VAL A 311 -4.73 -8.00 -11.00
CA VAL A 311 -4.98 -6.56 -11.21
C VAL A 311 -5.40 -6.31 -12.65
N VAL A 312 -6.63 -5.85 -12.86
CA VAL A 312 -7.21 -5.64 -14.20
C VAL A 312 -8.08 -4.37 -14.25
N SER A 313 -8.31 -3.85 -15.46
CA SER A 313 -9.23 -2.73 -15.63
C SER A 313 -10.68 -3.19 -15.44
N MET A 314 -11.57 -2.28 -15.03
CA MET A 314 -13.01 -2.51 -14.99
C MET A 314 -13.57 -2.95 -16.35
N VAL A 315 -12.98 -2.46 -17.45
CA VAL A 315 -13.41 -2.82 -18.80
C VAL A 315 -13.00 -4.26 -19.14
N MET A 316 -11.79 -4.67 -18.74
CA MET A 316 -11.33 -6.05 -18.88
C MET A 316 -12.15 -6.99 -17.99
N TRP A 317 -12.39 -6.61 -16.73
CA TRP A 317 -13.23 -7.36 -15.79
C TRP A 317 -14.64 -7.58 -16.35
N LYS A 318 -15.27 -6.53 -16.92
CA LYS A 318 -16.56 -6.63 -17.61
C LYS A 318 -16.56 -7.71 -18.70
N LYS A 319 -15.48 -7.78 -19.48
CA LYS A 319 -15.36 -8.75 -20.58
C LYS A 319 -15.16 -10.18 -20.07
N LEU A 320 -14.31 -10.36 -19.06
CA LEU A 320 -14.08 -11.66 -18.41
C LEU A 320 -15.37 -12.19 -17.77
N MET A 321 -16.06 -11.34 -17.00
CA MET A 321 -17.25 -11.70 -16.23
C MET A 321 -18.57 -11.41 -16.96
N ASN A 322 -18.55 -11.22 -18.28
CA ASN A 322 -19.76 -11.06 -19.07
C ASN A 322 -20.67 -12.31 -18.92
N PRO A 323 -22.00 -12.17 -18.82
CA PRO A 323 -22.90 -13.30 -18.68
C PRO A 323 -22.73 -14.29 -19.83
N SER A 324 -22.83 -15.58 -19.50
CA SER A 324 -22.77 -16.70 -20.45
C SER A 324 -23.83 -17.72 -20.11
N ASN A 325 -24.04 -18.71 -20.98
CA ASN A 325 -24.99 -19.80 -20.76
C ASN A 325 -24.69 -20.62 -19.49
N GLN A 326 -23.44 -20.58 -19.03
CA GLN A 326 -23.01 -21.19 -17.78
C GLN A 326 -22.46 -20.10 -16.85
N PRO A 327 -22.83 -20.11 -15.56
CA PRO A 327 -22.25 -19.24 -14.56
C PRO A 327 -20.73 -19.44 -14.46
N LYS A 328 -19.99 -18.34 -14.46
CA LYS A 328 -18.54 -18.32 -14.25
C LYS A 328 -18.25 -18.19 -12.76
N LEU A 329 -17.28 -18.96 -12.28
CA LEU A 329 -16.74 -18.87 -10.93
C LEU A 329 -15.28 -18.45 -11.04
N PHE A 330 -14.97 -17.29 -10.48
CA PHE A 330 -13.61 -16.76 -10.41
C PHE A 330 -13.09 -16.83 -8.97
N THR A 331 -11.81 -17.14 -8.77
CA THR A 331 -11.20 -17.20 -7.43
C THR A 331 -9.86 -16.45 -7.39
N ALA A 332 -9.69 -15.57 -6.39
CA ALA A 332 -8.42 -14.91 -6.13
C ALA A 332 -8.15 -14.72 -4.62
N GLY A 333 -6.88 -14.63 -4.22
CA GLY A 333 -6.52 -14.08 -2.92
C GLY A 333 -6.79 -12.58 -2.89
N GLU A 334 -6.12 -11.85 -3.77
CA GLU A 334 -6.25 -10.41 -3.96
C GLU A 334 -6.78 -10.08 -5.36
N LEU A 335 -7.82 -9.26 -5.44
CA LEU A 335 -8.37 -8.78 -6.70
C LEU A 335 -8.41 -7.26 -6.69
N VAL A 336 -7.70 -6.65 -7.63
CA VAL A 336 -7.70 -5.20 -7.83
C VAL A 336 -8.36 -4.89 -9.18
N ILE A 337 -9.50 -4.21 -9.14
CA ILE A 337 -10.20 -3.72 -10.33
C ILE A 337 -10.08 -2.22 -10.38
N TYR A 338 -9.30 -1.71 -11.33
CA TYR A 338 -9.15 -0.26 -11.47
C TYR A 338 -10.07 0.31 -12.55
N ILE A 339 -10.61 1.49 -12.31
CA ILE A 339 -11.35 2.27 -13.30
C ILE A 339 -10.32 3.16 -14.01
N PRO A 340 -10.04 2.91 -15.31
CA PRO A 340 -9.02 3.67 -16.05
C PRO A 340 -9.40 5.14 -16.17
N HIS A 341 -8.38 6.00 -16.23
CA HIS A 341 -8.53 7.43 -16.39
C HIS A 341 -9.03 7.76 -17.81
N TYR A 342 -10.14 8.51 -17.91
CA TYR A 342 -10.57 9.14 -19.14
C TYR A 342 -9.90 10.50 -19.25
N GLY A 343 -9.36 10.87 -20.41
CA GLY A 343 -8.60 12.11 -20.59
C GLY A 343 -9.34 13.35 -20.04
N MET A 344 -8.58 14.39 -19.67
CA MET A 344 -9.09 15.61 -19.00
C MET A 344 -10.35 16.25 -19.62
N PHE A 345 -10.63 15.99 -20.89
CA PHE A 345 -11.72 16.62 -21.65
C PHE A 345 -12.90 15.70 -21.94
N THR A 346 -12.83 14.43 -21.56
CA THR A 346 -13.94 13.49 -21.73
C THR A 346 -14.55 13.23 -20.37
N MET A 347 -15.70 13.85 -20.07
CA MET A 347 -16.55 13.35 -19.00
C MET A 347 -16.88 11.90 -19.35
N PRO A 348 -16.39 10.91 -18.57
CA PRO A 348 -16.83 9.56 -18.83
C PRO A 348 -18.34 9.51 -18.60
N PRO A 349 -19.10 8.77 -19.44
CA PRO A 349 -20.43 8.35 -19.01
C PRO A 349 -20.26 7.71 -17.63
N ALA A 350 -21.18 8.02 -16.70
CA ALA A 350 -21.14 7.47 -15.35
C ALA A 350 -20.78 5.97 -15.43
N PRO A 351 -19.69 5.52 -14.78
CA PRO A 351 -19.15 4.19 -15.02
C PRO A 351 -20.25 3.17 -14.76
N SER A 352 -20.76 2.56 -15.83
CA SER A 352 -21.77 1.52 -15.70
C SER A 352 -21.07 0.29 -15.14
N LEU A 353 -21.48 -0.10 -13.94
CA LEU A 353 -21.01 -1.34 -13.33
C LEU A 353 -21.35 -2.52 -14.26
N PRO A 354 -20.44 -3.48 -14.41
CA PRO A 354 -20.64 -4.55 -15.37
C PRO A 354 -21.80 -5.44 -14.92
N VAL A 355 -22.70 -5.74 -15.85
CA VAL A 355 -23.71 -6.78 -15.65
C VAL A 355 -22.97 -8.12 -15.64
N MET A 356 -23.05 -8.85 -14.53
CA MET A 356 -22.39 -10.14 -14.35
C MET A 356 -23.35 -11.33 -14.42
N GLY A 357 -24.67 -11.09 -14.46
CA GLY A 357 -25.66 -12.18 -14.42
C GLY A 357 -25.46 -13.04 -13.17
N ASP A 358 -25.41 -14.36 -13.34
CA ASP A 358 -25.19 -15.31 -12.25
C ASP A 358 -23.70 -15.59 -11.97
N ASN A 359 -22.78 -14.85 -12.60
CA ASN A 359 -21.36 -15.03 -12.37
C ASN A 359 -20.97 -14.54 -10.96
N ILE A 360 -20.06 -15.28 -10.32
CA ILE A 360 -19.57 -15.01 -8.97
C ILE A 360 -18.04 -14.96 -8.95
N ALA A 361 -17.51 -14.02 -8.18
CA ALA A 361 -16.09 -13.94 -7.84
C ALA A 361 -15.89 -14.21 -6.35
N THR A 362 -15.00 -15.12 -6.00
CA THR A 362 -14.55 -15.36 -4.62
C THR A 362 -13.20 -14.70 -4.44
N ALA A 363 -13.10 -13.73 -3.53
CA ALA A 363 -11.86 -13.03 -3.23
C ALA A 363 -11.72 -12.79 -1.73
N LYS A 364 -10.50 -12.82 -1.19
CA LYS A 364 -10.29 -12.42 0.22
C LYS A 364 -10.17 -10.90 0.35
N SER A 365 -9.41 -10.28 -0.54
CA SER A 365 -9.28 -8.82 -0.62
C SER A 365 -9.75 -8.32 -1.99
N LEU A 366 -10.65 -7.33 -1.99
CA LEU A 366 -11.10 -6.64 -3.19
C LEU A 366 -10.75 -5.16 -3.10
N THR A 367 -9.98 -4.66 -4.06
CA THR A 367 -9.72 -3.22 -4.21
C THR A 367 -10.34 -2.70 -5.51
N ILE A 368 -11.28 -1.76 -5.40
CA ILE A 368 -11.79 -0.99 -6.53
C ILE A 368 -11.04 0.35 -6.58
N HIS A 369 -10.13 0.48 -7.55
CA HIS A 369 -9.26 1.65 -7.65
C HIS A 369 -9.75 2.67 -8.68
N CYS A 370 -10.21 3.83 -8.23
CA CYS A 370 -10.73 4.90 -9.08
C CYS A 370 -9.63 5.91 -9.42
N TYR A 371 -9.06 5.83 -10.63
CA TYR A 371 -8.10 6.84 -11.11
C TYR A 371 -8.81 8.07 -11.67
N ASP A 372 -9.26 8.97 -10.79
CA ASP A 372 -9.66 10.32 -11.18
C ASP A 372 -8.59 11.34 -10.77
N ARG A 373 -7.96 12.01 -11.74
CA ARG A 373 -7.01 13.09 -11.48
C ARG A 373 -7.67 14.35 -10.93
N ASN A 374 -8.96 14.51 -11.17
CA ASN A 374 -9.71 15.67 -10.71
C ASN A 374 -10.26 15.46 -9.29
N GLY A 375 -10.16 14.24 -8.74
CA GLY A 375 -10.64 13.90 -7.40
C GLY A 375 -12.17 13.93 -7.24
N LEU A 376 -12.91 14.16 -8.32
CA LEU A 376 -14.37 14.31 -8.32
C LEU A 376 -15.05 12.95 -8.53
N VAL A 377 -14.69 11.97 -7.71
CA VAL A 377 -15.59 10.80 -7.60
C VAL A 377 -16.80 11.25 -6.78
N TYR A 378 -17.99 11.16 -7.36
CA TYR A 378 -19.22 11.61 -6.69
C TYR A 378 -19.75 10.53 -5.74
N SER A 379 -20.09 10.91 -4.51
CA SER A 379 -20.77 10.09 -3.48
C SER A 379 -21.91 9.17 -4.01
N PRO A 380 -22.81 9.59 -4.93
CA PRO A 380 -23.86 8.71 -5.47
C PRO A 380 -23.38 7.42 -6.15
N ILE A 381 -22.08 7.25 -6.42
CA ILE A 381 -21.53 6.04 -7.06
C ILE A 381 -21.24 4.91 -6.04
N ILE A 382 -21.06 5.23 -4.75
CA ILE A 382 -20.68 4.25 -3.71
C ILE A 382 -21.72 3.17 -3.54
N THR A 383 -22.97 3.59 -3.34
CA THR A 383 -24.07 2.68 -3.06
C THR A 383 -24.26 1.65 -4.20
N PRO A 384 -24.30 2.06 -5.48
CA PRO A 384 -24.28 1.11 -6.60
C PRO A 384 -23.09 0.17 -6.59
N ILE A 385 -21.87 0.65 -6.28
CA ILE A 385 -20.67 -0.19 -6.20
C ILE A 385 -20.82 -1.26 -5.10
N ILE A 386 -21.22 -0.86 -3.89
CA ILE A 386 -21.40 -1.79 -2.76
C ILE A 386 -22.50 -2.80 -3.07
N ASP A 387 -23.62 -2.35 -3.67
CA ASP A 387 -24.69 -3.26 -4.09
C ASP A 387 -24.20 -4.28 -5.13
N TRP A 388 -23.48 -3.84 -6.15
CA TRP A 388 -22.85 -4.71 -7.14
C TRP A 388 -21.87 -5.70 -6.50
N ILE A 389 -21.02 -5.25 -5.57
CA ILE A 389 -20.09 -6.11 -4.83
C ILE A 389 -20.86 -7.16 -4.04
N SER A 390 -21.87 -6.75 -3.28
CA SER A 390 -22.67 -7.66 -2.46
C SER A 390 -23.36 -8.76 -3.29
N ARG A 391 -23.77 -8.46 -4.53
CA ARG A 391 -24.42 -9.44 -5.40
C ARG A 391 -23.43 -10.46 -5.95
N HIS A 392 -22.25 -10.01 -6.38
CA HIS A 392 -21.36 -10.81 -7.22
C HIS A 392 -20.08 -11.30 -6.54
N PHE A 393 -19.74 -10.80 -5.35
CA PHE A 393 -18.50 -11.17 -4.67
C PHE A 393 -18.76 -11.93 -3.38
N ARG A 394 -17.94 -12.94 -3.11
CA ARG A 394 -18.02 -13.83 -1.94
C ARG A 394 -16.66 -13.98 -1.28
N GLY A 395 -16.66 -14.36 0.00
CA GLY A 395 -15.45 -14.65 0.76
C GLY A 395 -14.61 -13.43 1.13
N LEU A 396 -15.15 -12.21 0.97
CA LEU A 396 -14.41 -10.98 1.24
C LEU A 396 -14.12 -10.87 2.75
N GLU A 397 -12.85 -10.63 3.07
CA GLU A 397 -12.32 -10.26 4.38
C GLU A 397 -11.96 -8.77 4.43
N ASP A 398 -11.54 -8.20 3.30
CA ASP A 398 -11.17 -6.80 3.11
C ASP A 398 -11.75 -6.22 1.81
N LEU A 399 -12.29 -5.01 1.88
CA LEU A 399 -12.85 -4.27 0.76
C LEU A 399 -12.33 -2.84 0.74
N VAL A 400 -11.55 -2.45 -0.26
CA VAL A 400 -11.09 -1.07 -0.45
C VAL A 400 -11.75 -0.46 -1.68
N VAL A 401 -12.41 0.68 -1.52
CA VAL A 401 -12.95 1.48 -2.64
C VAL A 401 -12.25 2.83 -2.63
N GLY A 402 -11.19 2.97 -3.43
CA GLY A 402 -10.15 3.96 -3.18
C GLY A 402 -9.55 4.58 -4.43
N GLY A 403 -8.88 5.73 -4.25
CA GLY A 403 -8.11 6.40 -5.28
C GLY A 403 -7.26 7.50 -4.64
N PRO A 404 -6.12 7.89 -5.22
CA PRO A 404 -5.17 8.82 -4.60
C PRO A 404 -5.74 10.23 -4.37
N TYR A 405 -6.91 10.53 -4.93
CA TYR A 405 -7.55 11.84 -4.86
C TYR A 405 -9.03 11.78 -4.45
N ILE A 406 -9.49 10.69 -3.82
CA ILE A 406 -10.90 10.61 -3.42
C ILE A 406 -11.18 11.66 -2.34
N GLU A 407 -12.12 12.57 -2.63
CA GLU A 407 -12.61 13.56 -1.68
C GLU A 407 -13.23 12.90 -0.44
N ASN A 408 -13.18 13.63 0.69
CA ASN A 408 -13.69 13.22 2.00
C ASN A 408 -15.17 12.80 2.03
N ASN A 409 -15.94 13.07 0.97
CA ASN A 409 -17.37 12.75 0.85
C ASN A 409 -17.64 11.24 0.98
N PHE A 410 -16.69 10.39 0.61
CA PHE A 410 -16.82 8.93 0.79
C PHE A 410 -16.69 8.52 2.25
N ALA A 411 -15.68 9.03 2.93
CA ALA A 411 -15.52 8.81 4.37
C ALA A 411 -16.76 9.31 5.13
N GLU A 412 -17.35 10.43 4.69
CA GLU A 412 -18.59 10.94 5.27
C GLU A 412 -19.78 9.99 5.08
N PHE A 413 -19.89 9.30 3.93
CA PHE A 413 -20.92 8.28 3.70
C PHE A 413 -20.85 7.16 4.76
N PHE A 414 -19.66 6.61 5.00
CA PHE A 414 -19.45 5.56 5.99
C PHE A 414 -19.50 6.07 7.45
N GLN A 415 -19.29 7.38 7.67
CA GLN A 415 -19.52 7.99 8.99
C GLN A 415 -21.00 8.15 9.32
N LYS A 416 -21.85 8.32 8.30
CA LYS A 416 -23.30 8.53 8.47
C LYS A 416 -24.12 7.24 8.38
N ASN A 417 -23.54 6.17 7.84
CA ASN A 417 -24.25 4.92 7.60
C ASN A 417 -23.44 3.74 8.13
N GLN A 418 -24.14 2.77 8.70
CA GLN A 418 -23.56 1.45 8.92
C GLN A 418 -23.82 0.61 7.67
N VAL A 419 -22.78 0.06 7.06
CA VAL A 419 -22.91 -0.76 5.85
C VAL A 419 -22.81 -2.22 6.23
N GLU A 420 -23.84 -2.99 5.92
CA GLU A 420 -23.88 -4.43 6.14
C GLU A 420 -23.93 -5.15 4.78
N ILE A 421 -22.95 -6.01 4.52
CA ILE A 421 -22.91 -6.85 3.31
C ILE A 421 -23.24 -8.27 3.74
N THR A 422 -24.52 -8.63 3.72
CA THR A 422 -25.04 -9.91 4.26
C THR A 422 -24.48 -11.14 3.54
N THR A 423 -24.03 -10.97 2.29
CA THR A 423 -23.40 -12.03 1.49
C THR A 423 -21.92 -12.28 1.82
N ASN A 424 -21.31 -11.42 2.63
CA ASN A 424 -19.91 -11.53 3.06
C ASN A 424 -19.81 -11.34 4.59
N PRO A 425 -20.27 -12.32 5.38
CA PRO A 425 -20.22 -12.23 6.85
C PRO A 425 -18.79 -12.25 7.41
N GLY A 426 -17.79 -12.66 6.61
CA GLY A 426 -16.37 -12.63 6.97
C GLY A 426 -15.70 -11.28 6.75
N LEU A 427 -16.41 -10.26 6.26
CA LEU A 427 -15.85 -8.94 5.98
C LEU A 427 -15.47 -8.25 7.29
N THR A 428 -14.18 -8.00 7.48
CA THR A 428 -13.64 -7.37 8.69
C THR A 428 -13.24 -5.92 8.46
N SER A 429 -12.86 -5.57 7.24
CA SER A 429 -12.38 -4.25 6.84
C SER A 429 -13.16 -3.72 5.63
N ILE A 430 -13.55 -2.44 5.69
CA ILE A 430 -13.91 -1.66 4.52
C ILE A 430 -13.05 -0.39 4.53
N GLY A 431 -12.27 -0.15 3.49
CA GLY A 431 -11.48 1.06 3.31
C GLY A 431 -12.04 1.96 2.22
N VAL A 432 -11.92 3.28 2.38
CA VAL A 432 -12.08 4.25 1.30
C VAL A 432 -10.84 5.11 1.17
N GLY A 433 -10.09 4.89 0.08
CA GLY A 433 -8.78 5.50 -0.08
C GLY A 433 -7.90 5.09 1.10
N ASP A 434 -7.35 6.08 1.80
CA ASP A 434 -6.51 5.86 2.99
C ASP A 434 -7.31 5.87 4.31
N VAL A 435 -8.65 5.81 4.26
CA VAL A 435 -9.51 5.87 5.45
C VAL A 435 -10.18 4.53 5.68
N GLU A 436 -9.83 3.87 6.78
CA GLU A 436 -10.54 2.68 7.25
C GLU A 436 -11.95 3.05 7.74
N CYS A 437 -12.95 2.56 7.03
CA CYS A 437 -14.36 2.73 7.27
C CYS A 437 -14.87 1.46 7.97
N LEU A 438 -14.75 1.42 9.29
CA LEU A 438 -14.94 0.18 10.01
C LEU A 438 -16.37 -0.40 9.84
N TYR A 439 -16.42 -1.70 9.52
CA TYR A 439 -17.64 -2.46 9.21
C TYR A 439 -18.59 -2.56 10.42
N SER A 440 -18.07 -2.61 11.64
CA SER A 440 -18.80 -2.46 12.92
C SER A 440 -17.82 -2.53 14.12
N PRO A 441 -17.04 -1.50 14.45
CA PRO A 441 -16.28 -1.54 15.70
C PRO A 441 -17.24 -1.47 16.87
N PRO A 442 -16.85 -2.00 18.04
CA PRO A 442 -17.25 -1.39 19.28
C PRO A 442 -16.84 0.08 19.20
N ARG A 443 -17.81 0.96 18.96
CA ARG A 443 -17.52 2.38 18.89
C ARG A 443 -17.07 2.82 20.27
N THR A 444 -15.94 3.50 20.33
CA THR A 444 -15.55 4.13 21.58
C THR A 444 -16.59 5.21 21.86
N GLU A 445 -17.38 5.00 22.90
CA GLU A 445 -18.27 6.04 23.37
C GLU A 445 -17.43 7.13 24.03
N VAL A 446 -17.80 8.38 23.81
CA VAL A 446 -17.18 9.54 24.45
C VAL A 446 -18.28 10.32 25.14
N LEU A 447 -18.11 10.58 26.43
CA LEU A 447 -19.04 11.38 27.20
C LEU A 447 -18.70 12.86 27.02
N CYS A 448 -19.62 13.63 26.45
CA CYS A 448 -19.49 15.09 26.28
C CYS A 448 -20.49 15.81 27.18
N LEU A 449 -19.99 16.72 28.00
CA LEU A 449 -20.76 17.47 28.99
C LEU A 449 -20.84 18.93 28.57
N SER A 450 -22.03 19.55 28.63
CA SER A 450 -22.12 21.02 28.56
C SER A 450 -21.34 21.64 29.72
N LEU A 451 -20.96 22.92 29.63
CA LEU A 451 -20.18 23.56 30.69
C LEU A 451 -20.86 23.50 32.07
N GLU A 452 -22.19 23.57 32.12
CA GLU A 452 -22.99 23.42 33.34
C GLU A 452 -22.95 21.99 33.88
N ALA A 453 -23.10 21.00 32.98
CA ALA A 453 -23.01 19.59 33.33
C ALA A 453 -21.60 19.24 33.82
N TRP A 454 -20.56 19.79 33.21
CA TRP A 454 -19.17 19.62 33.61
C TRP A 454 -18.90 20.17 35.01
N LYS A 455 -19.46 21.35 35.34
CA LYS A 455 -19.34 21.92 36.69
C LYS A 455 -20.02 21.05 37.76
N LEU A 456 -21.20 20.51 37.47
CA LEU A 456 -21.87 19.57 38.37
C LEU A 456 -21.11 18.25 38.48
N TYR A 457 -20.51 17.79 37.38
CA TYR A 457 -19.69 16.60 37.34
C TYR A 457 -18.47 16.72 38.25
N LYS A 458 -17.70 17.81 38.12
CA LYS A 458 -16.51 18.09 38.94
C LYS A 458 -16.83 18.19 40.44
N SER A 459 -18.02 18.69 40.80
CA SER A 459 -18.47 18.80 42.19
C SER A 459 -19.15 17.53 42.73
N GLY A 460 -19.19 16.44 41.97
CA GLY A 460 -19.82 15.17 42.38
C GLY A 460 -21.35 15.21 42.47
N LYS A 461 -22.01 16.25 41.92
CA LYS A 461 -23.45 16.49 42.03
C LYS A 461 -24.25 16.15 40.77
N LEU A 462 -23.58 15.81 39.66
CA LEU A 462 -24.27 15.54 38.40
C LEU A 462 -25.22 14.33 38.51
N ALA A 463 -24.82 13.28 39.21
CA ALA A 463 -25.64 12.09 39.44
C ALA A 463 -26.95 12.41 40.16
N ASP A 464 -26.88 13.17 41.26
CA ASP A 464 -28.05 13.59 42.04
C ASP A 464 -29.00 14.42 41.19
N GLU A 465 -28.45 15.29 40.34
CA GLU A 465 -29.23 16.15 39.47
C GLU A 465 -29.93 15.35 38.36
N LEU A 466 -29.24 14.40 37.73
CA LEU A 466 -29.84 13.50 36.74
C LEU A 466 -30.90 12.58 37.37
N ALA A 467 -30.69 12.11 38.60
CA ALA A 467 -31.68 11.34 39.35
C ALA A 467 -32.92 12.18 39.71
N ARG A 468 -32.71 13.44 40.12
CA ARG A 468 -33.79 14.40 40.44
C ARG A 468 -34.68 14.67 39.23
N THR A 469 -34.08 14.73 38.04
CA THR A 469 -34.81 14.92 36.78
C THR A 469 -35.34 13.63 36.17
N GLN A 470 -35.16 12.49 36.84
CA GLN A 470 -35.54 11.15 36.37
C GLN A 470 -34.93 10.81 35.00
N THR A 471 -33.71 11.28 34.75
CA THR A 471 -33.01 11.01 33.50
C THR A 471 -32.52 9.56 33.49
N ASP A 472 -32.95 8.80 32.48
CA ASP A 472 -32.58 7.40 32.35
C ASP A 472 -31.08 7.27 32.02
N LEU A 473 -30.29 6.74 32.97
CA LEU A 473 -28.85 6.48 32.78
C LEU A 473 -28.59 5.14 32.09
N SER A 474 -29.58 4.24 32.02
CA SER A 474 -29.42 2.89 31.47
C SER A 474 -29.05 2.90 29.98
N VAL A 475 -29.27 4.03 29.33
CA VAL A 475 -28.94 4.29 27.94
C VAL A 475 -27.44 4.49 27.69
N LEU A 476 -26.63 4.75 28.73
CA LEU A 476 -25.18 4.87 28.65
C LEU A 476 -24.49 3.53 28.93
N SER A 477 -23.27 3.33 28.42
CA SER A 477 -22.44 2.19 28.83
C SER A 477 -22.17 2.17 30.35
N PRO A 478 -21.95 0.98 30.96
CA PRO A 478 -21.65 0.87 32.40
C PRO A 478 -20.45 1.73 32.84
N GLU A 479 -19.46 1.90 31.96
CA GLU A 479 -18.28 2.73 32.19
C GLU A 479 -18.67 4.21 32.31
N HIS A 480 -19.48 4.72 31.39
CA HIS A 480 -20.01 6.09 31.46
C HIS A 480 -20.96 6.31 32.62
N GLN A 481 -21.81 5.33 32.96
CA GLN A 481 -22.62 5.38 34.16
C GLN A 481 -21.74 5.49 35.40
N THR A 482 -20.70 4.66 35.50
CA THR A 482 -19.75 4.71 36.63
C THR A 482 -19.03 6.04 36.70
N MET A 483 -18.61 6.62 35.55
CA MET A 483 -18.02 7.95 35.52
C MET A 483 -18.96 8.99 36.10
N ILE A 484 -20.23 9.06 35.64
CA ILE A 484 -21.22 10.03 36.10
C ILE A 484 -21.57 9.85 37.59
N MET A 485 -21.66 8.59 38.04
CA MET A 485 -22.03 8.25 39.42
C MET A 485 -20.86 8.36 40.41
N SER A 486 -19.63 8.54 39.92
CA SER A 486 -18.47 8.70 40.80
C SER A 486 -18.60 9.98 41.63
N GLN A 487 -18.64 9.81 42.95
CA GLN A 487 -18.56 10.92 43.91
C GLN A 487 -17.11 11.30 44.24
N GLU A 488 -16.12 10.74 43.55
CA GLU A 488 -14.73 11.19 43.71
C GLU A 488 -14.65 12.65 43.29
N GLU A 489 -14.66 13.53 44.28
CA GLU A 489 -14.44 14.95 44.12
C GLU A 489 -13.04 15.11 43.51
N MET A 490 -13.01 15.45 42.21
CA MET A 490 -11.75 15.71 41.54
C MET A 490 -11.18 16.97 42.19
N ALA A 491 -10.13 16.79 42.99
CA ALA A 491 -9.46 17.82 43.80
C ALA A 491 -9.62 19.21 43.17
N ALA A 492 -10.17 20.13 43.98
CA ALA A 492 -10.84 21.37 43.61
C ALA A 492 -9.97 22.45 42.93
N ASP A 493 -9.07 22.08 42.02
CA ASP A 493 -8.65 23.00 40.96
C ASP A 493 -9.81 23.09 39.97
N ASP A 494 -10.57 24.19 40.10
CA ASP A 494 -11.75 24.53 39.30
C ASP A 494 -11.41 24.81 37.82
N ASP A 495 -10.12 24.84 37.47
CA ASP A 495 -9.60 25.25 36.17
C ASP A 495 -8.78 24.16 35.45
N ASP A 496 -9.22 22.90 35.45
CA ASP A 496 -8.62 21.88 34.58
C ASP A 496 -8.77 22.32 33.11
N PRO A 497 -7.69 22.69 32.41
CA PRO A 497 -7.80 23.21 31.06
C PRO A 497 -7.97 22.08 30.06
N CYS A 498 -8.52 22.39 28.88
CA CYS A 498 -8.51 21.46 27.75
C CYS A 498 -7.08 20.99 27.48
N CYS A 499 -6.83 19.67 27.43
CA CYS A 499 -5.47 19.15 27.30
C CYS A 499 -4.85 19.34 25.90
N VAL A 500 -5.56 20.00 24.97
CA VAL A 500 -5.08 20.35 23.63
C VAL A 500 -4.82 21.85 23.52
N CYS A 501 -5.85 22.69 23.68
CA CYS A 501 -5.72 24.14 23.52
C CYS A 501 -5.31 24.87 24.80
N LEU A 502 -5.27 24.18 25.94
CA LEU A 502 -4.99 24.74 27.27
C LEU A 502 -5.97 25.82 27.75
N SER A 503 -7.09 26.00 27.06
CA SER A 503 -8.16 26.93 27.47
C SER A 503 -8.88 26.41 28.71
N THR A 504 -9.08 27.30 29.69
CA THR A 504 -9.90 27.04 30.88
C THR A 504 -11.40 27.04 30.53
N ILE A 505 -12.26 26.63 31.47
CA ILE A 505 -13.71 26.71 31.31
C ILE A 505 -14.15 28.16 31.07
N THR A 506 -13.52 29.12 31.74
CA THR A 506 -13.83 30.55 31.62
C THR A 506 -13.51 31.07 30.22
N ASP A 507 -12.36 30.66 29.66
CA ASP A 507 -11.95 31.00 28.30
C ASP A 507 -12.92 30.41 27.28
N LEU A 508 -13.18 29.09 27.40
CA LEU A 508 -14.09 28.36 26.52
C LEU A 508 -15.50 28.95 26.52
N LYS A 509 -16.02 29.36 27.69
CA LYS A 509 -17.33 30.00 27.82
C LYS A 509 -17.38 31.38 27.16
N SER A 510 -16.28 32.13 27.24
CA SER A 510 -16.17 33.46 26.64
C SER A 510 -16.14 33.39 25.12
N ASP A 511 -15.45 32.37 24.58
CA ASP A 511 -15.34 32.14 23.13
C ASP A 511 -16.61 31.53 22.54
N ASN A 512 -17.17 30.48 23.17
CA ASN A 512 -18.40 29.84 22.75
C ASN A 512 -19.17 29.25 23.95
N PRO A 513 -20.26 29.90 24.40
CA PRO A 513 -21.01 29.44 25.58
C PRO A 513 -21.70 28.08 25.39
N ASN A 514 -21.86 27.61 24.15
CA ASN A 514 -22.44 26.31 23.83
C ASN A 514 -21.39 25.21 23.60
N THR A 515 -20.13 25.46 23.95
CA THR A 515 -19.08 24.45 23.86
C THR A 515 -19.31 23.31 24.87
N GLU A 516 -18.69 22.17 24.59
CA GLU A 516 -18.80 20.96 25.41
C GLU A 516 -17.38 20.50 25.79
N LEU A 517 -17.25 19.89 26.96
CA LEU A 517 -16.04 19.20 27.40
C LEU A 517 -16.28 17.69 27.30
N CYS A 518 -15.40 17.00 26.58
CA CYS A 518 -15.48 15.58 26.33
C CYS A 518 -14.42 14.81 27.12
N ILE A 519 -14.81 13.64 27.65
CA ILE A 519 -13.96 12.70 28.36
C ILE A 519 -13.67 11.53 27.43
N LEU A 520 -12.41 11.38 26.98
CA LEU A 520 -12.01 10.27 26.11
C LEU A 520 -11.72 8.98 26.88
N ASP A 521 -10.84 9.05 27.88
CA ASP A 521 -10.37 7.89 28.64
C ASP A 521 -10.45 8.09 30.16
N SER A 522 -10.21 9.32 30.60
CA SER A 522 -10.05 9.68 31.99
C SER A 522 -10.67 11.05 32.22
N PRO A 523 -11.43 11.24 33.31
CA PRO A 523 -11.96 12.54 33.70
C PRO A 523 -10.89 13.64 33.81
N LYS A 524 -9.63 13.25 34.10
CA LYS A 524 -8.49 14.15 34.23
C LYS A 524 -7.94 14.66 32.90
N HIS A 525 -8.44 14.16 31.77
CA HIS A 525 -8.00 14.57 30.43
C HIS A 525 -9.18 15.19 29.64
N PRO A 526 -9.77 16.31 30.12
CA PRO A 526 -10.84 16.96 29.40
C PRO A 526 -10.35 17.52 28.07
N ILE A 527 -11.15 17.36 27.02
CA ILE A 527 -10.88 17.93 25.70
C ILE A 527 -12.13 18.70 25.27
N CYS A 528 -11.99 19.97 24.89
CA CYS A 528 -13.10 20.71 24.33
C CYS A 528 -13.53 20.12 22.97
N ILE A 529 -14.82 20.20 22.66
CA ILE A 529 -15.40 19.56 21.47
C ILE A 529 -14.69 19.97 20.16
N ALA A 530 -14.28 21.23 20.04
CA ALA A 530 -13.54 21.72 18.88
C ALA A 530 -12.18 21.03 18.72
N CYS A 531 -11.39 20.94 19.79
CA CYS A 531 -10.12 20.22 19.75
C CYS A 531 -10.30 18.72 19.53
N LEU A 532 -11.37 18.12 20.07
CA LEU A 532 -11.68 16.72 19.78
C LEU A 532 -11.99 16.53 18.29
N ASP A 533 -12.76 17.42 17.68
CA ASP A 533 -13.06 17.38 16.24
C ASP A 533 -11.79 17.57 15.38
N ASP A 534 -10.89 18.45 15.78
CA ASP A 534 -9.58 18.63 15.13
C ASP A 534 -8.69 17.39 15.25
N LEU A 535 -8.69 16.74 16.42
CA LEU A 535 -7.98 15.47 16.64
C LEU A 535 -8.56 14.36 15.78
N ILE A 536 -9.90 14.23 15.71
CA ILE A 536 -10.57 13.25 14.84
C ILE A 536 -10.23 13.52 13.36
N CYS A 537 -10.26 14.79 12.94
CA CYS A 537 -9.89 15.18 11.57
C CYS A 537 -8.43 14.81 11.26
N SER A 538 -7.52 15.04 12.21
CA SER A 538 -6.09 14.73 12.07
C SER A 538 -5.79 13.24 12.12
N GLY A 539 -6.51 12.48 12.97
CA GLY A 539 -6.36 11.04 13.15
C GLY A 539 -7.12 10.18 12.14
N ARG A 540 -7.96 10.80 11.29
CA ARG A 540 -8.82 10.10 10.33
C ARG A 540 -8.05 9.11 9.43
N ARG A 541 -6.85 9.49 8.97
CA ARG A 541 -6.00 8.63 8.14
C ARG A 541 -5.44 7.42 8.89
N ALA A 542 -5.27 7.53 10.21
CA ALA A 542 -4.76 6.45 11.04
C ALA A 542 -5.87 5.53 11.58
N GLY A 543 -7.15 5.88 11.37
CA GLY A 543 -8.29 5.17 11.99
C GLY A 543 -8.36 5.32 13.52
N LEU A 544 -7.43 6.06 14.13
CA LEU A 544 -7.31 6.21 15.56
C LEU A 544 -6.80 7.60 15.95
N ILE A 545 -7.06 7.98 17.20
CA ILE A 545 -6.39 9.11 17.87
C ILE A 545 -5.72 8.64 19.15
N LYS A 546 -4.71 9.39 19.59
CA LYS A 546 -4.08 9.19 20.90
C LYS A 546 -4.52 10.30 21.83
N CYS A 547 -4.94 9.95 23.05
CA CYS A 547 -5.19 10.94 24.09
C CYS A 547 -3.92 11.80 24.29
N PRO A 548 -3.98 13.14 24.17
CA PRO A 548 -2.81 14.01 24.27
C PRO A 548 -2.05 13.85 25.60
N SER A 549 -2.78 13.54 26.68
CA SER A 549 -2.25 13.43 28.03
C SER A 549 -1.61 12.07 28.33
N CYS A 550 -2.35 10.95 28.15
CA CYS A 550 -1.87 9.62 28.53
C CYS A 550 -1.40 8.75 27.36
N ARG A 551 -1.56 9.23 26.12
CA ARG A 551 -1.24 8.51 24.88
C ARG A 551 -2.03 7.23 24.61
N LYS A 552 -3.08 6.94 25.39
CA LYS A 552 -4.01 5.83 25.13
C LYS A 552 -4.61 5.99 23.73
N GLU A 553 -4.65 4.89 22.98
CA GLU A 553 -5.20 4.84 21.64
C GLU A 553 -6.71 4.65 21.69
N HIS A 554 -7.43 5.37 20.83
CA HIS A 554 -8.87 5.34 20.70
C HIS A 554 -9.25 5.18 19.23
N MET A 555 -10.05 4.17 18.93
CA MET A 555 -10.49 3.87 17.55
C MET A 555 -11.61 4.83 17.14
N LEU A 556 -11.52 5.36 15.93
CA LEU A 556 -12.56 6.19 15.31
C LEU A 556 -13.55 5.32 14.52
N PRO A 557 -14.83 5.69 14.35
CA PRO A 557 -15.48 6.92 14.84
C PRO A 557 -16.02 6.81 16.27
N PHE A 558 -16.18 7.97 16.94
CA PHE A 558 -16.78 8.05 18.28
C PHE A 558 -18.29 8.17 18.27
N VAL A 559 -18.92 7.61 19.31
CA VAL A 559 -20.31 7.94 19.69
C VAL A 559 -20.25 8.98 20.80
N LYS A 560 -20.63 10.22 20.49
CA LYS A 560 -20.63 11.32 21.46
C LYS A 560 -21.94 11.32 22.25
N ASN A 561 -21.95 10.72 23.43
CA ASN A 561 -23.07 10.77 24.37
C ASN A 561 -23.06 12.12 25.08
N LYS A 562 -24.11 12.92 24.91
CA LYS A 562 -24.12 14.31 25.40
C LYS A 562 -25.00 14.47 26.63
N VAL A 563 -24.47 15.10 27.68
CA VAL A 563 -25.25 15.55 28.84
C VAL A 563 -25.34 17.06 28.80
N ARG A 564 -26.56 17.60 28.68
CA ARG A 564 -26.79 19.04 28.58
C ARG A 564 -28.10 19.44 29.23
N GLN A 565 -28.20 20.70 29.59
CA GLN A 565 -29.44 21.29 30.07
C GLN A 565 -30.36 21.62 28.88
N ASN A 566 -31.62 21.21 28.94
CA ASN A 566 -32.63 21.57 27.94
C ASN A 566 -33.22 22.97 28.22
N SER A 567 -34.14 23.43 27.37
CA SER A 567 -34.79 24.76 27.52
C SER A 567 -35.62 24.94 28.79
N GLN A 568 -35.92 23.86 29.53
CA GLN A 568 -36.65 23.88 30.80
C GLN A 568 -35.72 23.88 32.01
N GLY A 569 -34.41 23.93 31.80
CA GLY A 569 -33.44 23.83 32.89
C GLY A 569 -33.17 22.40 33.37
N VAL A 570 -33.67 21.38 32.66
CA VAL A 570 -33.54 19.96 33.03
C VAL A 570 -32.37 19.32 32.29
N PHE A 571 -31.52 18.57 32.98
CA PHE A 571 -30.43 17.83 32.35
C PHE A 571 -30.94 16.58 31.64
N VAL A 572 -30.59 16.46 30.36
CA VAL A 572 -30.97 15.35 29.51
C VAL A 572 -29.73 14.69 28.91
N ILE A 573 -29.79 13.38 28.73
CA ILE A 573 -28.82 12.63 27.96
C ILE A 573 -29.32 12.55 26.52
N THR A 574 -28.52 13.04 25.58
CA THR A 574 -28.76 12.90 24.14
C THR A 574 -27.76 11.89 23.59
N ILE A 575 -28.25 10.72 23.20
CA ILE A 575 -27.47 9.74 22.45
C ILE A 575 -27.66 10.03 20.96
N PRO A 576 -26.59 9.99 20.15
CA PRO A 576 -26.72 10.07 18.71
C PRO A 576 -27.69 9.00 18.23
N ALA A 577 -28.61 9.35 17.33
CA ALA A 577 -29.46 8.34 16.71
C ALA A 577 -28.56 7.22 16.14
N PRO A 578 -28.96 5.93 16.30
CA PRO A 578 -28.25 4.85 15.63
C PRO A 578 -28.03 5.20 14.17
N LEU A 579 -26.84 4.93 13.63
CA LEU A 579 -26.61 5.21 12.22
C LEU A 579 -27.62 4.43 11.38
N HIS A 580 -28.01 5.01 10.26
CA HIS A 580 -28.85 4.32 9.32
C HIS A 580 -28.11 3.07 8.83
N VAL A 581 -28.68 1.88 9.06
CA VAL A 581 -28.12 0.62 8.57
C VAL A 581 -28.53 0.44 7.12
N LEU A 582 -27.54 0.36 6.24
CA LEU A 582 -27.69 0.05 4.83
C LEU A 582 -27.26 -1.40 4.61
N SER A 583 -28.24 -2.29 4.51
CA SER A 583 -28.00 -3.70 4.20
C SER A 583 -27.97 -3.93 2.70
N PHE A 584 -27.01 -4.75 2.26
CA PHE A 584 -26.78 -5.15 0.88
C PHE A 584 -26.72 -6.69 0.75
N PRO A 585 -27.19 -7.27 -0.37
CA PRO A 585 -27.76 -6.61 -1.55
C PRO A 585 -29.12 -5.97 -1.26
N ARG A 586 -29.42 -4.86 -1.93
CA ARG A 586 -30.73 -4.22 -1.84
C ARG A 586 -31.80 -5.11 -2.51
N PRO A 587 -33.02 -5.19 -1.96
CA PRO A 587 -34.12 -5.87 -2.64
C PRO A 587 -34.31 -5.27 -4.03
N THR A 588 -34.37 -6.11 -5.07
CA THR A 588 -34.67 -5.66 -6.42
C THR A 588 -36.12 -5.17 -6.44
N PRO A 589 -36.41 -3.90 -6.79
CA PRO A 589 -37.76 -3.35 -6.70
C PRO A 589 -38.80 -4.09 -7.57
N ASP A 590 -38.35 -4.85 -8.57
CA ASP A 590 -39.22 -5.57 -9.52
C ASP A 590 -39.40 -7.07 -9.24
N ALA A 591 -38.87 -7.58 -8.12
CA ALA A 591 -39.19 -8.93 -7.67
C ALA A 591 -40.57 -8.92 -6.99
N THR A 592 -41.64 -8.65 -7.76
CA THR A 592 -43.01 -8.93 -7.31
C THR A 592 -43.04 -10.41 -6.94
N PRO A 593 -43.39 -10.78 -5.69
CA PRO A 593 -43.44 -12.17 -5.30
C PRO A 593 -44.42 -12.87 -6.25
N THR A 594 -43.93 -13.80 -7.05
CA THR A 594 -44.76 -14.73 -7.81
C THR A 594 -45.60 -15.45 -6.76
N ALA A 595 -46.89 -15.09 -6.71
CA ALA A 595 -47.84 -15.76 -5.84
C ALA A 595 -47.81 -17.26 -6.18
N ILE A 596 -47.42 -18.08 -5.20
CA ILE A 596 -47.45 -19.54 -5.27
C ILE A 596 -48.89 -20.01 -5.11
#